data_AF-A0A9D1D0M5-F1
#
_entry.id   AF-A0A9D1D0M5-F1
#
_cell.length_a   1.000
_cell.length_b   1.000
_cell.length_c   1.000
_cell.angle_alpha   90.00
_cell.angle_beta   90.00
_cell.angle_gamma   90.00
#
_symmetry.space_group_name_H-M   'P 1'
#
loop_
_entity.id
_entity.type
_entity.pdbx_description
1 polymer ?
#
loop_
_entity_poly.entity_id
_entity_poly.type
_entity_poly.pdbx_seq_one_letter_code
_entity_poly.pdbx_strand_id
1 'polypeptide(L)'
;MKTNPYLIDFYQSYDEDGRLTSRHGSVEFLTTMHYIEKYLFPGARILEIGAGTGRYSHALARREYAVDAIELVPHNIEIFQKNTLAEETVTISQGNALDLSVFADNQYDITLLLGPLYHLYTKEDQRQAVREAIRVTKQGGIIFAAYVISDGCLMDEGFKRRNINVAEYIRKGLLDSETFAAKSEPKDLFKLMRKEEIDDLMSAFSVKRLHYVASDGPALLLREEMDAMDDETFQLYLKYHFVVCEREDLVGITSHAVDIFQK
;
A
#
# COMPACT_ATOMS: atom_id res chain seq x y z
N MET A 1 1.37 21.77 -2.73
CA MET A 1 1.06 21.18 -4.06
C MET A 1 -0.45 21.17 -4.22
N LYS A 2 -1.02 21.45 -5.40
CA LYS A 2 -2.48 21.36 -5.61
C LYS A 2 -2.87 19.87 -5.64
N THR A 3 -3.90 19.49 -4.88
CA THR A 3 -4.44 18.13 -4.84
C THR A 3 -4.84 17.66 -6.24
N ASN A 4 -4.49 16.42 -6.61
CA ASN A 4 -4.80 15.87 -7.93
C ASN A 4 -6.33 15.64 -8.04
N PRO A 5 -7.05 16.36 -8.92
CA PRO A 5 -8.51 16.22 -9.04
C PRO A 5 -8.92 14.80 -9.46
N TYR A 6 -8.13 14.13 -10.32
CA TYR A 6 -8.40 12.76 -10.75
C TYR A 6 -8.46 11.78 -9.57
N LEU A 7 -7.63 12.00 -8.55
CA LEU A 7 -7.57 11.17 -7.35
C LEU A 7 -8.84 11.31 -6.51
N ILE A 8 -9.29 12.55 -6.31
CA ILE A 8 -10.50 12.84 -5.53
C ILE A 8 -11.73 12.28 -6.25
N ASP A 9 -11.85 12.51 -7.55
CA ASP A 9 -12.99 12.04 -8.35
C ASP A 9 -13.10 10.51 -8.36
N PHE A 10 -11.96 9.80 -8.43
CA PHE A 10 -11.93 8.34 -8.34
C PHE A 10 -12.44 7.84 -6.98
N TYR A 11 -11.86 8.34 -5.89
CA TYR A 11 -12.18 7.87 -4.54
C TYR A 11 -13.57 8.28 -4.02
N GLN A 12 -14.25 9.22 -4.67
CA GLN A 12 -15.66 9.50 -4.37
C GLN A 12 -16.61 8.34 -4.75
N SER A 13 -16.18 7.45 -5.65
CA SER A 13 -17.02 6.38 -6.21
C SER A 13 -16.44 4.98 -6.05
N TYR A 14 -15.21 4.88 -5.54
CA TYR A 14 -14.49 3.61 -5.38
C TYR A 14 -14.83 2.94 -4.03
N ASP A 15 -15.21 1.66 -4.07
CA ASP A 15 -15.53 0.87 -2.88
C ASP A 15 -14.24 0.33 -2.23
N GLU A 16 -13.58 1.18 -1.44
CA GLU A 16 -12.40 0.81 -0.64
C GLU A 16 -12.70 -0.30 0.38
N ASP A 17 -13.89 -0.25 1.02
CA ASP A 17 -14.27 -1.22 2.05
C ASP A 17 -14.45 -2.63 1.44
N GLY A 18 -15.08 -2.72 0.27
CA GLY A 18 -15.26 -3.99 -0.44
C GLY A 18 -13.95 -4.62 -0.95
N ARG A 19 -12.97 -3.79 -1.34
CA ARG A 19 -11.70 -4.23 -1.97
C ARG A 19 -10.96 -5.31 -1.18
N LEU A 20 -10.97 -5.24 0.15
CA LEU A 20 -10.19 -6.12 1.04
C LEU A 20 -11.04 -7.18 1.76
N THR A 21 -12.30 -7.39 1.34
CA THR A 21 -13.23 -8.35 1.98
C THR A 21 -13.38 -9.67 1.23
N SER A 22 -13.17 -9.69 -0.08
CA SER A 22 -13.12 -10.91 -0.89
C SER A 22 -11.93 -11.79 -0.51
N ARG A 23 -11.93 -13.09 -0.86
CA ARG A 23 -10.78 -13.97 -0.55
C ARG A 23 -9.53 -13.44 -1.24
N HIS A 24 -9.60 -13.16 -2.54
CA HIS A 24 -8.47 -12.62 -3.28
C HIS A 24 -7.95 -11.28 -2.72
N GLY A 25 -8.86 -10.36 -2.36
CA GLY A 25 -8.49 -9.03 -1.84
C GLY A 25 -7.96 -9.10 -0.42
N SER A 26 -8.47 -10.05 0.37
CA SER A 26 -8.01 -10.25 1.75
C SER A 26 -6.55 -10.69 1.84
N VAL A 27 -5.96 -11.28 0.79
CA VAL A 27 -4.55 -11.72 0.81
C VAL A 27 -3.61 -10.53 1.06
N GLU A 28 -3.85 -9.39 0.41
CA GLU A 28 -3.07 -8.15 0.63
C GLU A 28 -3.12 -7.73 2.10
N PHE A 29 -4.34 -7.64 2.64
CA PHE A 29 -4.58 -7.23 4.02
C PHE A 29 -3.97 -8.20 5.03
N LEU A 30 -4.21 -9.50 4.86
CA LEU A 30 -3.73 -10.55 5.76
C LEU A 30 -2.19 -10.64 5.74
N THR A 31 -1.57 -10.47 4.58
CA THR A 31 -0.11 -10.44 4.46
C THR A 31 0.47 -9.21 5.14
N THR A 32 -0.08 -8.03 4.88
CA THR A 32 0.39 -6.79 5.50
C THR A 32 0.25 -6.86 7.02
N MET A 33 -0.90 -7.31 7.54
CA MET A 33 -1.11 -7.53 8.97
C MET A 33 -0.16 -8.59 9.56
N HIS A 34 0.09 -9.69 8.84
CA HIS A 34 1.04 -10.72 9.26
C HIS A 34 2.44 -10.16 9.50
N TYR A 35 2.89 -9.20 8.67
CA TYR A 35 4.19 -8.55 8.90
C TYR A 35 4.13 -7.46 9.96
N ILE A 36 3.05 -6.67 10.05
CA ILE A 36 2.88 -5.69 11.15
C ILE A 36 3.00 -6.40 12.50
N GLU A 37 2.36 -7.56 12.66
CA GLU A 37 2.41 -8.37 13.88
C GLU A 37 3.81 -8.79 14.32
N LYS A 38 4.76 -8.97 13.39
CA LYS A 38 6.16 -9.31 13.72
C LYS A 38 6.87 -8.20 14.49
N TYR A 39 6.39 -6.96 14.38
CA TYR A 39 7.03 -5.76 14.91
C TYR A 39 6.21 -5.06 16.00
N LEU A 40 4.96 -5.49 16.22
CA LEU A 40 4.13 -4.97 17.30
C LEU A 40 4.65 -5.40 18.68
N PHE A 41 4.50 -4.52 19.65
CA PHE A 41 4.74 -4.77 21.06
C PHE A 41 3.74 -3.97 21.90
N PRO A 42 3.41 -4.42 23.14
CA PRO A 42 2.42 -3.73 23.98
C PRO A 42 2.73 -2.23 24.12
N GLY A 43 1.75 -1.38 23.79
CA GLY A 43 1.88 0.07 23.86
C GLY A 43 2.58 0.75 22.66
N ALA A 44 2.89 0.01 21.59
CA ALA A 44 3.39 0.60 20.35
C ALA A 44 2.43 1.69 19.82
N ARG A 45 2.99 2.83 19.41
CA ARG A 45 2.25 3.91 18.75
C ARG A 45 2.39 3.80 17.25
N ILE A 46 1.28 3.88 16.53
CA ILE A 46 1.22 3.63 15.09
C ILE A 46 0.71 4.88 14.38
N LEU A 47 1.34 5.23 13.25
CA LEU A 47 0.83 6.21 12.31
C LEU A 47 0.44 5.52 10.99
N GLU A 48 -0.75 5.77 10.48
CA GLU A 48 -1.15 5.40 9.12
C GLU A 48 -1.27 6.64 8.22
N ILE A 49 -0.53 6.64 7.11
CA ILE A 49 -0.47 7.71 6.12
C ILE A 49 -1.18 7.27 4.85
N GLY A 50 -2.23 8.02 4.48
CA GLY A 50 -3.16 7.63 3.42
C GLY A 50 -4.05 6.48 3.87
N ALA A 51 -4.73 6.67 5.02
CA ALA A 51 -5.48 5.62 5.69
C ALA A 51 -6.79 5.20 4.98
N GLY A 52 -7.22 5.94 3.96
CA GLY A 52 -8.48 5.68 3.26
C GLY A 52 -9.65 5.63 4.24
N THR A 53 -10.45 4.57 4.15
CA THR A 53 -11.60 4.32 5.04
C THR A 53 -11.23 3.63 6.36
N GLY A 54 -9.93 3.44 6.64
CA GLY A 54 -9.41 3.03 7.94
C GLY A 54 -9.24 1.53 8.15
N ARG A 55 -9.16 0.74 7.08
CA ARG A 55 -9.11 -0.73 7.18
C ARG A 55 -8.02 -1.24 8.13
N TYR A 56 -6.78 -0.74 8.03
CA TYR A 56 -5.69 -1.12 8.93
C TYR A 56 -5.81 -0.41 10.28
N SER A 57 -6.07 0.91 10.27
CA SER A 57 -6.27 1.71 11.48
C SER A 57 -7.26 1.08 12.46
N HIS A 58 -8.49 0.77 12.01
CA HIS A 58 -9.51 0.16 12.87
C HIS A 58 -9.11 -1.25 13.32
N ALA A 59 -8.50 -2.05 12.44
CA ALA A 59 -8.05 -3.40 12.79
C ALA A 59 -6.99 -3.38 13.90
N LEU A 60 -6.08 -2.39 13.90
CA LEU A 60 -5.07 -2.21 14.93
C LEU A 60 -5.65 -1.59 16.19
N ALA A 61 -6.54 -0.60 16.09
CA ALA A 61 -7.19 0.03 17.22
C ALA A 61 -8.08 -0.96 18.01
N ARG A 62 -8.76 -1.88 17.33
CA ARG A 62 -9.52 -2.98 17.95
C ARG A 62 -8.65 -3.98 18.70
N ARG A 63 -7.34 -3.96 18.48
CA ARG A 63 -6.33 -4.73 19.22
C ARG A 63 -5.64 -3.88 20.28
N GLU A 64 -6.28 -2.79 20.69
CA GLU A 64 -5.86 -1.89 21.77
C GLU A 64 -4.57 -1.09 21.47
N TYR A 65 -4.17 -0.99 20.20
CA TYR A 65 -3.09 -0.09 19.80
C TYR A 65 -3.59 1.33 19.60
N ALA A 66 -2.77 2.31 19.98
CA ALA A 66 -3.04 3.71 19.68
C ALA A 66 -2.61 4.01 18.24
N VAL A 67 -3.58 4.43 17.41
CA VAL A 67 -3.36 4.72 16.00
C VAL A 67 -3.70 6.18 15.70
N ASP A 68 -2.77 6.91 15.11
CA ASP A 68 -3.05 8.19 14.49
C ASP A 68 -3.09 8.00 12.96
N ALA A 69 -4.11 8.53 12.30
CA ALA A 69 -4.28 8.42 10.85
C ALA A 69 -4.27 9.80 10.19
N ILE A 70 -3.71 9.86 8.98
CA ILE A 70 -3.81 11.01 8.09
C ILE A 70 -4.32 10.58 6.73
N GLU A 71 -5.29 11.31 6.20
CA GLU A 71 -5.93 11.02 4.92
C GLU A 71 -6.11 12.31 4.10
N LEU A 72 -5.97 12.21 2.79
CA LEU A 72 -6.03 13.35 1.89
C LEU A 72 -7.47 13.68 1.46
N VAL A 73 -8.27 12.64 1.23
CA VAL A 73 -9.61 12.73 0.62
C VAL A 73 -10.69 12.87 1.72
N PRO A 74 -11.42 14.00 1.77
CA PRO A 74 -12.46 14.22 2.79
C PRO A 74 -13.52 13.13 2.87
N HIS A 75 -13.94 12.58 1.72
CA HIS A 75 -14.95 11.52 1.67
C HIS A 75 -14.50 10.26 2.44
N ASN A 76 -13.24 9.87 2.30
CA ASN A 76 -12.66 8.74 3.01
C ASN A 76 -12.63 8.99 4.53
N ILE A 77 -12.33 10.22 4.94
CA ILE A 77 -12.35 10.63 6.36
C ILE A 77 -13.77 10.50 6.95
N GLU A 78 -14.80 10.89 6.20
CA GLU A 78 -16.20 10.75 6.65
C GLU A 78 -16.58 9.27 6.86
N ILE A 79 -16.14 8.37 5.97
CA ILE A 79 -16.39 6.93 6.11
C ILE A 79 -15.58 6.35 7.27
N PHE A 80 -14.30 6.69 7.38
CA PHE A 80 -13.44 6.30 8.50
C PHE A 80 -14.11 6.65 9.84
N GLN A 81 -14.57 7.90 9.99
CA GLN A 81 -15.24 8.36 11.22
C GLN A 81 -16.56 7.62 11.49
N LYS A 82 -17.30 7.21 10.46
CA LYS A 82 -18.51 6.38 10.61
C LYS A 82 -18.17 4.95 11.06
N ASN A 83 -17.01 4.45 10.66
CA ASN A 83 -16.52 3.12 11.01
C ASN A 83 -15.85 3.06 12.40
N THR A 84 -15.45 4.21 12.96
CA THR A 84 -14.85 4.32 14.30
C THR A 84 -15.82 3.89 15.40
N LEU A 85 -15.38 2.94 16.22
CA LEU A 85 -16.11 2.53 17.43
C LEU A 85 -15.62 3.32 18.66
N ALA A 86 -16.47 3.44 19.69
CA ALA A 86 -16.20 4.30 20.85
C ALA A 86 -15.00 3.84 21.69
N GLU A 87 -14.70 2.54 21.66
CA GLU A 87 -13.59 1.89 22.35
C GLU A 87 -12.27 1.95 21.58
N GLU A 88 -12.30 2.31 20.29
CA GLU A 88 -11.09 2.37 19.47
C GLU A 88 -10.25 3.60 19.82
N THR A 89 -8.98 3.38 20.15
CA THR A 89 -8.00 4.47 20.34
C THR A 89 -7.42 4.87 18.99
N VAL A 90 -8.26 5.50 18.16
CA VAL A 90 -7.91 5.92 16.80
C VAL A 90 -8.26 7.39 16.56
N THR A 91 -7.35 8.13 15.93
CA THR A 91 -7.60 9.49 15.46
C THR A 91 -7.45 9.57 13.95
N ILE A 92 -8.15 10.50 13.31
CA ILE A 92 -7.96 10.82 11.90
C ILE A 92 -7.94 12.32 11.68
N SER A 93 -7.00 12.77 10.85
CA SER A 93 -6.86 14.16 10.41
C SER A 93 -6.75 14.25 8.91
N GLN A 94 -7.18 15.37 8.33
CA GLN A 94 -6.96 15.63 6.93
C GLN A 94 -5.53 16.16 6.71
N GLY A 95 -4.80 15.58 5.76
CA GLY A 95 -3.52 16.14 5.33
C GLY A 95 -2.84 15.38 4.21
N ASN A 96 -1.60 15.76 3.90
CA ASN A 96 -0.88 15.29 2.72
C ASN A 96 0.39 14.55 3.14
N ALA A 97 0.66 13.38 2.56
CA ALA A 97 1.86 12.59 2.86
C ALA A 97 3.19 13.33 2.62
N LEU A 98 3.19 14.40 1.82
CA LEU A 98 4.36 15.24 1.56
C LEU A 98 4.68 16.22 2.71
N ASP A 99 3.73 16.45 3.62
CA ASP A 99 3.84 17.37 4.75
C ASP A 99 3.10 16.80 5.97
N LEU A 100 3.87 16.19 6.87
CA LEU A 100 3.43 15.62 8.14
C LEU A 100 3.83 16.52 9.31
N SER A 101 3.97 17.83 9.11
CA SER A 101 4.42 18.79 10.14
C SER A 101 3.48 18.87 11.37
N VAL A 102 2.25 18.39 11.25
CA VAL A 102 1.33 18.21 12.39
C VAL A 102 1.84 17.17 13.40
N PHE A 103 2.71 16.26 12.97
CA PHE A 103 3.34 15.24 13.79
C PHE A 103 4.79 15.57 14.10
N ALA A 104 5.18 15.33 15.36
CA ALA A 104 6.54 15.57 15.81
C ALA A 104 7.51 14.52 15.25
N ASP A 105 8.78 14.90 15.18
CA ASP A 105 9.86 13.97 14.86
C ASP A 105 9.92 12.83 15.89
N ASN A 106 10.25 11.61 15.44
CA ASN A 106 10.48 10.45 16.31
C ASN A 106 9.32 10.14 17.28
N GLN A 107 8.08 10.23 16.81
CA GLN A 107 6.88 10.03 17.62
C GLN A 107 6.36 8.59 17.57
N TYR A 108 6.50 7.90 16.44
CA TYR A 108 5.84 6.62 16.18
C TYR A 108 6.79 5.43 16.19
N ASP A 109 6.35 4.30 16.74
CA ASP A 109 7.12 3.05 16.75
C ASP A 109 6.98 2.32 15.42
N ILE A 110 5.78 2.41 14.81
CA ILE A 110 5.49 1.88 13.48
C ILE A 110 4.82 2.97 12.63
N THR A 111 5.24 3.13 11.37
CA THR A 111 4.61 4.03 10.41
C THR A 111 4.21 3.27 9.15
N LEU A 112 2.94 3.35 8.79
CA LEU A 112 2.33 2.68 7.63
C LEU A 112 2.11 3.72 6.53
N LEU A 113 2.88 3.62 5.45
CA LEU A 113 2.79 4.45 4.23
C LEU A 113 2.22 3.57 3.10
N LEU A 114 0.94 3.19 3.22
CA LEU A 114 0.34 2.12 2.41
C LEU A 114 -0.45 2.60 1.20
N GLY A 115 -0.74 3.90 1.10
CA GLY A 115 -1.49 4.49 0.00
C GLY A 115 -0.71 5.50 -0.87
N PRO A 116 0.04 6.44 -0.26
CA PRO A 116 0.47 7.63 -1.00
C PRO A 116 1.44 7.39 -2.17
N LEU A 117 2.38 6.44 -2.06
CA LEU A 117 3.51 6.35 -3.00
C LEU A 117 3.10 6.04 -4.44
N TYR A 118 2.01 5.30 -4.62
CA TYR A 118 1.45 5.02 -5.94
C TYR A 118 0.51 6.14 -6.45
N HIS A 119 0.35 7.25 -5.73
CA HIS A 119 -0.32 8.46 -6.22
C HIS A 119 0.65 9.64 -6.43
N LEU A 120 1.95 9.42 -6.23
CA LEU A 120 3.02 10.39 -6.44
C LEU A 120 3.80 10.02 -7.70
N TYR A 121 3.84 10.93 -8.66
CA TYR A 121 4.34 10.66 -10.02
C TYR A 121 5.78 11.12 -10.25
N THR A 122 6.33 11.90 -9.32
CA THR A 122 7.73 12.35 -9.38
C THR A 122 8.55 11.65 -8.30
N LYS A 123 9.81 11.36 -8.63
CA LYS A 123 10.76 10.77 -7.68
C LYS A 123 11.00 11.68 -6.48
N GLU A 124 10.94 13.00 -6.66
CA GLU A 124 11.10 13.96 -5.57
C GLU A 124 9.94 13.90 -4.58
N ASP A 125 8.70 13.86 -5.07
CA ASP A 125 7.53 13.74 -4.20
C ASP A 125 7.52 12.39 -3.45
N GLN A 126 7.82 11.28 -4.15
CA GLN A 126 7.94 9.97 -3.51
C GLN A 126 9.02 9.98 -2.43
N ARG A 127 10.18 10.56 -2.70
CA ARG A 127 11.25 10.72 -1.70
C ARG A 127 10.83 11.60 -0.54
N GLN A 128 10.07 12.65 -0.79
CA GLN A 128 9.58 13.53 0.26
C GLN A 128 8.58 12.81 1.17
N ALA A 129 7.65 12.02 0.64
CA ALA A 129 6.75 11.20 1.45
C ALA A 129 7.50 10.17 2.31
N VAL A 130 8.48 9.47 1.73
CA VAL A 130 9.34 8.53 2.48
C VAL A 130 10.14 9.28 3.56
N ARG A 131 10.67 10.47 3.26
CA ARG A 131 11.41 11.30 4.23
C ARG A 131 10.52 11.70 5.40
N GLU A 132 9.29 12.13 5.15
CA GLU A 132 8.34 12.48 6.21
C GLU A 132 7.97 11.27 7.06
N ALA A 133 7.71 10.11 6.44
CA ALA A 133 7.50 8.86 7.17
C ALA A 133 8.70 8.53 8.07
N ILE A 134 9.92 8.55 7.54
CA ILE A 134 11.15 8.35 8.32
C ILE A 134 11.28 9.39 9.44
N ARG A 135 10.98 10.67 9.20
CA ARG A 135 11.11 11.74 10.20
C ARG A 135 10.24 11.46 11.43
N VAL A 136 8.96 11.13 11.22
CA VAL A 136 7.99 10.90 12.30
C VAL A 136 8.17 9.55 12.99
N THR A 137 8.82 8.58 12.35
CA THR A 137 9.18 7.31 13.00
C THR A 137 10.37 7.49 13.96
N LYS A 138 10.31 6.83 15.12
CA LYS A 138 11.40 6.77 16.12
C LYS A 138 12.65 6.10 15.54
N GLN A 139 13.82 6.44 16.08
CA GLN A 139 15.04 5.69 15.77
C GLN A 139 14.86 4.20 16.12
N GLY A 140 15.17 3.30 15.18
CA GLY A 140 14.93 1.87 15.33
C GLY A 140 13.47 1.45 15.09
N GLY A 141 12.56 2.39 14.86
CA GLY A 141 11.17 2.11 14.49
C GLY A 141 11.04 1.60 13.07
N ILE A 142 9.88 1.03 12.76
CA ILE A 142 9.62 0.28 11.53
C ILE A 142 8.68 1.05 10.61
N ILE A 143 9.01 1.09 9.33
CA ILE A 143 8.22 1.72 8.29
C ILE A 143 7.79 0.67 7.27
N PHE A 144 6.52 0.72 6.89
CA PHE A 144 5.94 -0.07 5.81
C PHE A 144 5.61 0.88 4.67
N ALA A 145 6.13 0.63 3.47
CA ALA A 145 5.86 1.44 2.29
C ALA A 145 5.27 0.55 1.18
N ALA A 146 4.06 0.85 0.72
CA ALA A 146 3.40 0.07 -0.32
C ALA A 146 3.57 0.70 -1.71
N TYR A 147 3.64 -0.15 -2.72
CA TYR A 147 3.80 0.20 -4.12
C TYR A 147 2.87 -0.64 -5.00
N VAL A 148 2.47 -0.10 -6.16
CA VAL A 148 1.79 -0.86 -7.20
C VAL A 148 2.82 -1.36 -8.21
N ILE A 149 2.87 -2.67 -8.41
CA ILE A 149 3.89 -3.35 -9.21
C ILE A 149 3.43 -3.56 -10.64
N SER A 150 4.21 -3.01 -11.57
CA SER A 150 3.86 -2.95 -12.99
C SER A 150 3.64 -4.32 -13.61
N ASP A 151 4.48 -5.31 -13.30
CA ASP A 151 4.45 -6.60 -13.98
C ASP A 151 3.21 -7.42 -13.59
N GLY A 152 2.89 -7.53 -12.29
CA GLY A 152 1.65 -8.16 -11.82
C GLY A 152 0.39 -7.45 -12.33
N CYS A 153 0.36 -6.11 -12.30
CA CYS A 153 -0.75 -5.34 -12.85
C CYS A 153 -0.93 -5.56 -14.36
N LEU A 154 0.16 -5.65 -15.13
CA LEU A 154 0.07 -5.88 -16.57
C LEU A 154 -0.48 -7.28 -16.89
N MET A 155 -0.11 -8.29 -16.10
CA MET A 155 -0.66 -9.64 -16.23
C MET A 155 -2.17 -9.68 -15.95
N ASP A 156 -2.60 -9.12 -14.82
CA ASP A 156 -4.02 -9.11 -14.42
C ASP A 156 -4.84 -8.12 -15.27
N GLU A 157 -4.59 -6.82 -15.13
CA GLU A 157 -5.41 -5.76 -15.71
C GLU A 157 -5.16 -5.55 -17.21
N GLY A 158 -3.95 -5.85 -17.69
CA GLY A 158 -3.56 -5.71 -19.11
C GLY A 158 -3.99 -6.90 -19.96
N PHE A 159 -3.49 -8.09 -19.64
CA PHE A 159 -3.69 -9.26 -20.50
C PHE A 159 -4.93 -10.08 -20.16
N LYS A 160 -5.20 -10.35 -18.87
CA LYS A 160 -6.31 -11.19 -18.43
C LYS A 160 -7.65 -10.43 -18.48
N ARG A 161 -7.77 -9.31 -17.78
CA ARG A 161 -9.01 -8.52 -17.66
C ARG A 161 -9.19 -7.48 -18.76
N ARG A 162 -8.08 -7.02 -19.37
CA ARG A 162 -8.06 -6.04 -20.48
C ARG A 162 -8.68 -4.69 -20.13
N ASN A 163 -8.66 -4.32 -18.86
CA ASN A 163 -8.98 -2.96 -18.41
C ASN A 163 -7.91 -1.98 -18.90
N ILE A 164 -6.67 -2.43 -19.03
CA ILE A 164 -5.58 -1.71 -19.68
C ILE A 164 -5.38 -2.27 -21.09
N ASN A 165 -5.60 -1.44 -22.12
CA ASN A 165 -5.26 -1.82 -23.48
C ASN A 165 -3.75 -1.70 -23.70
N VAL A 166 -3.03 -2.82 -23.54
CA VAL A 166 -1.56 -2.89 -23.62
C VAL A 166 -1.03 -2.30 -24.93
N ALA A 167 -1.63 -2.62 -26.08
CA ALA A 167 -1.20 -2.12 -27.37
C ALA A 167 -1.39 -0.60 -27.50
N GLU A 168 -2.47 -0.06 -26.93
CA GLU A 168 -2.70 1.38 -26.89
C GLU A 168 -1.72 2.10 -25.96
N TYR A 169 -1.42 1.52 -24.80
CA TYR A 169 -0.45 2.07 -23.86
C TYR A 169 0.95 2.14 -24.48
N ILE A 170 1.35 1.12 -25.25
CA ILE A 170 2.58 1.16 -26.05
C ILE A 170 2.53 2.28 -27.09
N ARG A 171 1.43 2.40 -27.86
CA ARG A 171 1.27 3.48 -28.86
C ARG A 171 1.33 4.88 -28.25
N LYS A 172 0.86 5.04 -27.02
CA LYS A 172 0.89 6.30 -26.27
C LYS A 172 2.22 6.55 -25.55
N GLY A 173 3.15 5.59 -25.56
CA GLY A 173 4.42 5.68 -24.85
C GLY A 173 4.30 5.54 -23.32
N LEU A 174 3.18 5.03 -22.82
CA LEU A 174 2.96 4.71 -21.40
C LEU A 174 3.54 3.35 -21.00
N LEU A 175 3.80 2.48 -21.98
CA LEU A 175 4.60 1.27 -21.83
C LEU A 175 5.70 1.26 -22.90
N ASP A 176 6.92 0.94 -22.50
CA ASP A 176 8.01 0.71 -23.44
C ASP A 176 7.76 -0.56 -24.27
N SER A 177 7.99 -0.52 -25.58
CA SER A 177 7.64 -1.64 -26.48
C SER A 177 8.58 -2.85 -26.39
N GLU A 178 9.79 -2.68 -25.84
CA GLU A 178 10.78 -3.75 -25.74
C GLU A 178 10.86 -4.29 -24.31
N THR A 179 10.89 -3.38 -23.33
CA THR A 179 11.09 -3.70 -21.91
C THR A 179 9.80 -3.73 -21.10
N PHE A 180 8.68 -3.20 -21.65
CA PHE A 180 7.40 -3.04 -20.95
C PHE A 180 7.47 -2.21 -19.67
N ALA A 181 8.54 -1.42 -19.49
CA ALA A 181 8.62 -0.48 -18.38
C ALA A 181 7.50 0.57 -18.47
N ALA A 182 6.81 0.80 -17.36
CA ALA A 182 5.68 1.71 -17.31
C ALA A 182 6.07 3.16 -17.03
N LYS A 183 5.42 4.07 -17.73
CA LYS A 183 5.37 5.50 -17.42
C LYS A 183 3.95 5.82 -17.00
N SER A 184 3.82 6.53 -15.88
CA SER A 184 2.52 6.91 -15.33
C SER A 184 2.41 8.42 -15.23
N GLU A 185 1.22 8.92 -15.52
CA GLU A 185 0.84 10.32 -15.40
C GLU A 185 -0.33 10.47 -14.43
N PRO A 186 -0.61 11.68 -13.90
CA PRO A 186 -1.71 11.91 -12.96
C PRO A 186 -3.09 11.38 -13.38
N LYS A 187 -3.35 11.27 -14.68
CA LYS A 187 -4.59 10.73 -15.26
C LYS A 187 -4.71 9.21 -15.17
N ASP A 188 -3.59 8.51 -14.97
CA ASP A 188 -3.55 7.05 -14.88
C ASP A 188 -3.86 6.55 -13.45
N LEU A 189 -4.09 7.47 -12.51
CA LEU A 189 -4.43 7.26 -11.09
C LEU A 189 -3.33 6.60 -10.24
N PHE A 190 -2.62 5.64 -10.80
CA PHE A 190 -1.58 4.86 -10.14
C PHE A 190 -0.23 4.99 -10.84
N LYS A 191 0.82 5.24 -10.05
CA LYS A 191 2.22 5.11 -10.47
C LYS A 191 2.62 3.64 -10.35
N LEU A 192 2.76 3.00 -11.50
CA LEU A 192 3.28 1.64 -11.59
C LEU A 192 4.81 1.68 -11.49
N MET A 193 5.37 0.74 -10.73
CA MET A 193 6.81 0.62 -10.51
C MET A 193 7.27 -0.82 -10.65
N ARG A 194 8.54 -1.01 -10.97
CA ARG A 194 9.26 -2.27 -10.79
C ARG A 194 10.15 -2.22 -9.56
N LYS A 195 10.59 -3.39 -9.11
CA LYS A 195 11.41 -3.51 -7.91
C LYS A 195 12.72 -2.71 -8.03
N GLU A 196 13.37 -2.72 -9.18
CA GLU A 196 14.60 -1.95 -9.41
C GLU A 196 14.40 -0.43 -9.30
N GLU A 197 13.22 0.09 -9.68
CA GLU A 197 12.88 1.50 -9.50
C GLU A 197 12.65 1.83 -8.02
N ILE A 198 12.08 0.89 -7.26
CA ILE A 198 11.90 1.01 -5.81
C ILE A 198 13.25 0.95 -5.10
N ASP A 199 14.15 0.07 -5.53
CA ASP A 199 15.53 -0.02 -5.01
C ASP A 199 16.30 1.30 -5.25
N ASP A 200 16.17 1.89 -6.45
CA ASP A 200 16.75 3.19 -6.78
C ASP A 200 16.10 4.35 -5.98
N LEU A 201 14.78 4.32 -5.76
CA LEU A 201 14.08 5.27 -4.91
C LEU A 201 14.65 5.23 -3.47
N MET A 202 14.76 4.03 -2.92
CA MET A 202 15.17 3.79 -1.53
C MET A 202 16.66 3.98 -1.28
N SER A 203 17.50 3.91 -2.32
CA SER A 203 18.96 4.16 -2.23
C SER A 203 19.33 5.54 -1.67
N ALA A 204 18.40 6.51 -1.69
CA ALA A 204 18.58 7.84 -1.15
C ALA A 204 18.51 7.92 0.39
N PHE A 205 18.11 6.83 1.06
CA PHE A 205 17.88 6.81 2.51
C PHE A 205 18.84 5.85 3.20
N SER A 206 19.41 6.28 4.33
CA SER A 206 20.23 5.44 5.19
C SER A 206 19.37 4.61 6.14
N VAL A 207 18.56 3.70 5.57
CA VAL A 207 17.67 2.79 6.30
C VAL A 207 18.07 1.34 6.06
N LYS A 208 17.64 0.43 6.95
CA LYS A 208 17.86 -1.00 6.79
C LYS A 208 16.58 -1.67 6.32
N ARG A 209 16.53 -2.11 5.05
CA ARG A 209 15.46 -2.98 4.58
C ARG A 209 15.48 -4.31 5.36
N LEU A 210 14.33 -4.68 5.88
CA LEU A 210 14.10 -5.92 6.62
C LEU A 210 13.38 -6.94 5.74
N HIS A 211 12.41 -6.49 4.95
CA HIS A 211 11.62 -7.34 4.05
C HIS A 211 11.26 -6.60 2.76
N TYR A 212 11.08 -7.37 1.69
CA TYR A 212 10.39 -6.91 0.49
C TYR A 212 9.35 -7.97 0.13
N VAL A 213 8.08 -7.63 0.27
CA VAL A 213 6.97 -8.59 0.31
C VAL A 213 6.04 -8.39 -0.87
N ALA A 214 5.77 -9.44 -1.62
CA ALA A 214 4.61 -9.52 -2.51
C ALA A 214 3.34 -9.69 -1.66
N SER A 215 2.60 -8.60 -1.44
CA SER A 215 1.52 -8.60 -0.44
C SER A 215 0.31 -9.41 -0.90
N ASP A 216 -0.02 -9.39 -2.18
CA ASP A 216 -1.10 -10.21 -2.76
C ASP A 216 -0.61 -11.41 -3.58
N GLY A 217 0.68 -11.46 -3.95
CA GLY A 217 1.20 -12.51 -4.82
C GLY A 217 0.34 -12.65 -6.09
N PRO A 218 0.04 -13.87 -6.57
CA PRO A 218 -0.81 -14.05 -7.74
C PRO A 218 -2.32 -13.94 -7.43
N ALA A 219 -2.74 -13.56 -6.23
CA ALA A 219 -4.14 -13.66 -5.81
C ALA A 219 -5.10 -12.83 -6.68
N LEU A 220 -4.68 -11.66 -7.15
CA LEU A 220 -5.50 -10.84 -8.04
C LEU A 220 -5.58 -11.42 -9.46
N LEU A 221 -4.50 -12.03 -9.95
CA LEU A 221 -4.47 -12.73 -11.24
C LEU A 221 -5.33 -14.01 -11.22
N LEU A 222 -5.40 -14.68 -10.07
CA LEU A 222 -6.16 -15.91 -9.82
C LEU A 222 -7.48 -15.63 -9.07
N ARG A 223 -8.10 -14.47 -9.32
CA ARG A 223 -9.20 -13.95 -8.53
C ARG A 223 -10.36 -14.93 -8.38
N GLU A 224 -10.81 -15.47 -9.51
CA GLU A 224 -11.94 -16.38 -9.55
C GLU A 224 -11.60 -17.70 -8.84
N GLU A 225 -10.37 -18.20 -9.00
CA GLU A 225 -9.90 -19.40 -8.33
C GLU A 225 -9.79 -19.18 -6.82
N MET A 226 -9.28 -18.03 -6.37
CA MET A 226 -9.20 -17.67 -4.94
C MET A 226 -10.57 -17.59 -4.29
N ASP A 227 -11.54 -16.96 -4.97
CA ASP A 227 -12.89 -16.81 -4.42
C ASP A 227 -13.64 -18.14 -4.36
N ALA A 228 -13.37 -19.06 -5.29
CA ALA A 228 -13.95 -20.40 -5.30
C ALA A 228 -13.46 -21.32 -4.17
N MET A 229 -12.43 -20.94 -3.41
CA MET A 229 -11.59 -21.90 -2.68
C MET A 229 -12.17 -22.73 -1.53
N ASP A 230 -13.26 -22.48 -0.84
CA ASP A 230 -13.46 -23.10 0.50
C ASP A 230 -12.41 -22.67 1.55
N ASP A 231 -12.77 -22.79 2.83
CA ASP A 231 -11.98 -22.20 3.91
C ASP A 231 -10.70 -22.99 4.19
N GLU A 232 -10.73 -24.32 4.10
CA GLU A 232 -9.57 -25.16 4.36
C GLU A 232 -8.47 -24.92 3.31
N THR A 233 -8.85 -24.90 2.04
CA THR A 233 -7.93 -24.67 0.92
C THR A 233 -7.37 -23.25 0.97
N PHE A 234 -8.21 -22.24 1.27
CA PHE A 234 -7.75 -20.86 1.38
C PHE A 234 -6.75 -20.67 2.54
N GLN A 235 -6.95 -21.33 3.68
CA GLN A 235 -5.98 -21.29 4.78
C GLN A 235 -4.65 -21.97 4.41
N LEU A 236 -4.69 -23.08 3.66
CA LEU A 236 -3.49 -23.71 3.12
C LEU A 236 -2.77 -22.81 2.11
N TYR A 237 -3.52 -22.10 1.25
CA TYR A 237 -2.97 -21.10 0.34
C TYR A 237 -2.26 -19.99 1.11
N LEU A 238 -2.89 -19.40 2.14
CA LEU A 238 -2.25 -18.36 2.95
C LEU A 238 -0.97 -18.85 3.63
N LYS A 239 -0.97 -20.08 4.16
CA LYS A 239 0.22 -20.69 4.74
C LYS A 239 1.34 -20.84 3.71
N TYR A 240 1.01 -21.29 2.50
CA TYR A 240 1.96 -21.36 1.39
C TYR A 240 2.47 -19.97 1.00
N HIS A 241 1.56 -19.00 0.82
CA HIS A 241 1.84 -17.61 0.46
C HIS A 241 2.84 -16.97 1.43
N PHE A 242 2.61 -17.09 2.74
CA PHE A 242 3.52 -16.53 3.75
C PHE A 242 4.93 -17.13 3.72
N VAL A 243 5.11 -18.34 3.19
CA VAL A 243 6.45 -18.94 2.98
C VAL A 243 7.14 -18.36 1.73
N VAL A 244 6.38 -17.97 0.71
CA VAL A 244 6.92 -17.63 -0.61
C VAL A 244 6.85 -16.14 -0.95
N CYS A 245 6.13 -15.33 -0.19
CA CYS A 245 5.87 -13.91 -0.48
C CYS A 245 7.13 -13.01 -0.49
N GLU A 246 8.27 -13.48 0.02
CA GLU A 246 9.57 -12.77 -0.07
C GLU A 246 10.54 -13.40 -1.07
N ARG A 247 10.16 -14.50 -1.74
CA ARG A 247 11.04 -15.16 -2.70
C ARG A 247 11.31 -14.24 -3.89
N GLU A 248 12.58 -13.98 -4.17
CA GLU A 248 13.01 -13.07 -5.23
C GLU A 248 12.47 -13.46 -6.62
N ASP A 249 12.31 -14.75 -6.89
CA ASP A 249 11.77 -15.25 -8.15
C ASP A 249 10.24 -15.12 -8.27
N LEU A 250 9.55 -14.71 -7.20
CA LEU A 250 8.09 -14.58 -7.14
C LEU A 250 7.60 -13.17 -6.82
N VAL A 251 8.44 -12.29 -6.25
CA VAL A 251 7.98 -10.97 -5.76
C VAL A 251 7.48 -10.03 -6.87
N GLY A 252 7.80 -10.29 -8.14
CA GLY A 252 7.33 -9.51 -9.28
C GLY A 252 5.91 -9.84 -9.76
N ILE A 253 5.34 -10.99 -9.35
CA ILE A 253 4.00 -11.41 -9.81
C ILE A 253 2.86 -10.67 -9.12
N THR A 254 3.17 -10.01 -8.02
CA THR A 254 2.24 -9.27 -7.17
C THR A 254 1.76 -8.01 -7.87
N SER A 255 0.52 -7.58 -7.60
CA SER A 255 0.07 -6.24 -7.98
C SER A 255 0.45 -5.21 -6.93
N HIS A 256 0.55 -5.61 -5.67
CA HIS A 256 0.97 -4.74 -4.57
C HIS A 256 2.20 -5.32 -3.86
N ALA A 257 3.22 -4.50 -3.65
CA ALA A 257 4.36 -4.86 -2.84
C ALA A 257 4.46 -3.97 -1.61
N VAL A 258 4.98 -4.51 -0.52
CA VAL A 258 5.28 -3.76 0.70
C VAL A 258 6.78 -3.89 1.01
N ASP A 259 7.47 -2.76 1.03
CA ASP A 259 8.85 -2.64 1.50
C ASP A 259 8.83 -2.28 2.99
N ILE A 260 9.50 -3.11 3.81
CA ILE A 260 9.52 -2.95 5.27
C ILE A 260 10.94 -2.66 5.68
N PHE A 261 11.17 -1.51 6.30
CA PHE A 261 12.50 -1.04 6.65
C PHE A 261 12.55 -0.36 8.01
N GLN A 262 13.72 -0.41 8.62
CA GLN A 262 14.02 0.20 9.92
C GLN A 262 14.77 1.52 9.72
N LYS A 263 14.35 2.55 10.48
CA LYS A 263 15.08 3.81 10.62
C LYS A 263 16.35 3.67 11.44
#